data_AF-A0A923L524-F1
#
_entry.id   AF-A0A923L524-F1
#
_cell.length_a   1.000
_cell.length_b   1.000
_cell.length_c   1.000
_cell.angle_alpha   90.00
_cell.angle_beta   90.00
_cell.angle_gamma   90.00
#
_symmetry.space_group_name_H-M   'P 1'
#
loop_
_entity.id
_entity.type
_entity.pdbx_description
1 polymer ?
#
loop_
_entity_poly.entity_id
_entity_poly.type
_entity_poly.pdbx_seq_one_letter_code
_entity_poly.pdbx_strand_id
1 'polypeptide(L)'
;MFKRNWKRLGLIAGLSLSLFAAGCSSDNDSSSDEGSSEAGKEINLAYVTWDTEIASTNVVGKVLEDLGYDVKLTALDNSIMWEAVANGEADAMVAAWLPATHGSQFEQYGDQMEQLGPNLEGAKIGLVVPSYMDVDSIEDLSDEAGKKITGIEPGAGVVATSEQALEDYENLEDWEVVTSSSGAMATALGEAYENEEEIIVTGWSPHWKFAKYDLKYLEDPKGTFGGAETIETMVRKGLKDDLPEAYQVLDNFFWTPEDLESVMLDISEGMNEEEAAAKWVEENPDKVAEWTKGIE
;
A
#
# COMPACT_ATOMS: atom_id res chain seq x y z
N MET A 1 -54.16 -50.54 10.37
CA MET A 1 -54.56 -49.43 11.26
C MET A 1 -54.57 -48.14 10.43
N PHE A 2 -55.65 -47.34 10.54
CA PHE A 2 -55.91 -46.01 9.93
C PHE A 2 -55.88 -45.92 8.38
N LYS A 3 -56.99 -45.86 7.60
CA LYS A 3 -58.11 -44.86 7.46
C LYS A 3 -57.58 -43.42 7.27
N ARG A 4 -57.94 -42.58 6.28
CA ARG A 4 -59.24 -42.34 5.62
C ARG A 4 -59.10 -41.42 4.37
N ASN A 5 -59.97 -41.64 3.37
CA ASN A 5 -60.26 -40.81 2.18
C ASN A 5 -60.73 -39.35 2.45
N TRP A 6 -60.55 -38.44 1.48
CA TRP A 6 -61.69 -37.71 0.88
C TRP A 6 -61.41 -37.13 -0.53
N LYS A 7 -62.34 -37.42 -1.44
CA LYS A 7 -62.60 -36.85 -2.77
C LYS A 7 -63.12 -35.39 -2.70
N ARG A 8 -62.88 -34.59 -3.76
CA ARG A 8 -63.83 -33.72 -4.52
C ARG A 8 -63.07 -33.09 -5.71
N LEU A 9 -63.42 -33.36 -6.98
CA LEU A 9 -64.41 -32.65 -7.83
C LEU A 9 -64.12 -31.14 -7.93
N GLY A 10 -64.00 -30.46 -9.08
CA GLY A 10 -64.26 -30.76 -10.50
C GLY A 10 -63.67 -29.62 -11.37
N LEU A 11 -63.33 -29.88 -12.65
CA LEU A 11 -64.09 -29.53 -13.86
C LEU A 11 -64.04 -28.03 -14.30
N ILE A 12 -63.20 -27.78 -15.32
CA ILE A 12 -63.39 -27.01 -16.57
C ILE A 12 -64.11 -25.65 -16.51
N ALA A 13 -63.41 -24.59 -16.95
CA ALA A 13 -63.91 -23.64 -17.96
C ALA A 13 -62.76 -22.77 -18.51
N GLY A 14 -62.44 -22.93 -19.79
CA GLY A 14 -61.72 -21.92 -20.57
C GLY A 14 -62.72 -20.96 -21.22
N LEU A 15 -62.34 -19.68 -21.33
CA LEU A 15 -62.86 -18.65 -22.24
C LEU A 15 -61.92 -17.43 -22.04
N SER A 16 -60.94 -17.24 -22.90
CA SER A 16 -61.00 -16.46 -24.15
C SER A 16 -60.83 -14.95 -23.96
N LEU A 17 -59.71 -14.46 -24.52
CA LEU A 17 -59.43 -13.15 -25.10
C LEU A 17 -60.43 -12.00 -24.86
N SER A 18 -59.90 -10.89 -24.37
CA SER A 18 -60.29 -9.55 -24.81
C SER A 18 -59.07 -8.64 -24.80
N LEU A 19 -58.51 -8.39 -25.99
CA LEU A 19 -57.55 -7.32 -26.24
C LEU A 19 -58.21 -5.97 -25.94
N PHE A 20 -57.53 -5.10 -25.20
CA PHE A 20 -57.65 -3.66 -25.36
C PHE A 20 -56.29 -3.11 -25.78
N ALA A 21 -56.20 -2.76 -27.06
CA ALA A 21 -55.15 -1.91 -27.60
C ALA A 21 -55.67 -0.47 -27.64
N ALA A 22 -54.94 0.46 -27.04
CA ALA A 22 -54.71 1.84 -27.49
C ALA A 22 -54.18 2.69 -26.34
N GLY A 23 -52.98 3.23 -26.50
CA GLY A 23 -52.40 4.18 -25.57
C GLY A 23 -50.91 4.42 -25.82
N CYS A 24 -50.52 4.72 -27.07
CA CYS A 24 -49.21 5.32 -27.32
C CYS A 24 -49.24 6.76 -26.83
N SER A 25 -48.58 7.03 -25.71
CA SER A 25 -48.01 8.35 -25.43
C SER A 25 -46.50 8.18 -25.53
N SER A 26 -45.89 8.90 -26.47
CA SER A 26 -44.45 8.99 -26.61
C SER A 26 -43.90 9.77 -25.42
N ASP A 27 -43.49 9.06 -24.38
CA ASP A 27 -42.56 9.61 -23.41
C ASP A 27 -41.15 9.37 -23.94
N ASN A 28 -40.53 10.49 -24.27
CA ASN A 28 -39.14 10.62 -24.64
C ASN A 28 -38.32 10.28 -23.39
N ASP A 29 -37.91 9.03 -23.27
CA ASP A 29 -36.94 8.58 -22.26
C ASP A 29 -35.60 9.27 -22.54
N SER A 30 -35.49 10.50 -22.04
CA SER A 30 -34.22 11.07 -21.64
C SER A 30 -33.73 10.23 -20.46
N SER A 31 -32.87 9.27 -20.77
CA SER A 31 -31.99 8.63 -19.81
C SER A 31 -31.13 9.72 -19.16
N SER A 32 -31.63 10.24 -18.04
CA SER A 32 -30.79 10.83 -17.02
C SER A 32 -29.92 9.70 -16.47
N ASP A 33 -28.63 9.71 -16.79
CA ASP A 33 -27.61 9.16 -15.90
C ASP A 33 -27.81 9.88 -14.56
N GLU A 34 -28.63 9.29 -13.69
CA GLU A 34 -28.49 9.51 -12.26
C GLU A 34 -27.17 8.82 -11.91
N GLY A 35 -26.11 9.62 -11.72
CA GLY A 35 -24.84 9.12 -11.19
C GLY A 35 -25.14 8.30 -9.95
N SER A 36 -24.92 6.98 -10.06
CA SER A 36 -25.13 6.08 -8.94
C SER A 36 -24.05 6.39 -7.91
N SER A 37 -24.44 7.07 -6.83
CA SER A 37 -23.55 7.29 -5.68
C SER A 37 -22.83 6.01 -5.31
N GLU A 38 -21.50 6.08 -5.21
CA GLU A 38 -20.65 4.93 -4.87
C GLU A 38 -20.62 4.65 -3.36
N ALA A 39 -21.31 5.48 -2.56
CA ALA A 39 -21.42 5.32 -1.13
C ALA A 39 -21.95 3.92 -0.74
N GLY A 40 -21.22 3.26 0.15
CA GLY A 40 -21.49 1.90 0.63
C GLY A 40 -20.96 0.78 -0.27
N LYS A 41 -20.26 1.10 -1.37
CA LYS A 41 -19.47 0.09 -2.09
C LYS A 41 -18.20 -0.25 -1.29
N GLU A 42 -17.79 -1.51 -1.33
CA GLU A 42 -16.54 -1.96 -0.71
C GLU A 42 -15.34 -1.60 -1.59
N ILE A 43 -14.24 -1.19 -0.97
CA ILE A 43 -12.93 -1.11 -1.61
C ILE A 43 -11.87 -1.76 -0.72
N ASN A 44 -11.05 -2.64 -1.30
CA ASN A 44 -9.99 -3.37 -0.60
C ASN A 44 -8.61 -2.85 -1.01
N LEU A 45 -7.91 -2.20 -0.08
CA LEU A 45 -6.54 -1.74 -0.26
C LEU A 45 -5.56 -2.74 0.37
N ALA A 46 -4.67 -3.30 -0.45
CA ALA A 46 -3.62 -4.19 0.01
C ALA A 46 -2.34 -3.40 0.31
N TYR A 47 -1.66 -3.75 1.41
CA TYR A 47 -0.43 -3.09 1.83
C TYR A 47 0.51 -4.04 2.57
N VAL A 48 1.81 -3.72 2.59
CA VAL A 48 2.81 -4.37 3.45
C VAL A 48 2.91 -3.64 4.78
N THR A 49 3.23 -4.33 5.87
CA THR A 49 3.27 -3.74 7.23
C THR A 49 4.54 -2.95 7.53
N TRP A 50 4.95 -2.12 6.57
CA TRP A 50 6.01 -1.14 6.72
C TRP A 50 5.40 0.17 7.20
N ASP A 51 6.09 0.92 8.06
CA ASP A 51 5.55 2.16 8.64
C ASP A 51 5.11 3.18 7.56
N THR A 52 5.80 3.18 6.41
CA THR A 52 5.49 4.01 5.24
C THR A 52 4.12 3.67 4.63
N GLU A 53 3.82 2.38 4.49
CA GLU A 53 2.61 1.85 3.86
C GLU A 53 1.43 1.79 4.82
N ILE A 54 1.70 1.56 6.10
CA ILE A 54 0.72 1.75 7.16
C ILE A 54 0.20 3.18 7.11
N ALA A 55 1.10 4.17 7.09
CA ALA A 55 0.71 5.58 7.03
C ALA A 55 -0.03 5.92 5.72
N SER A 56 0.53 5.59 4.55
CA SER A 56 -0.08 5.94 3.25
C SER A 56 -1.46 5.30 3.07
N THR A 57 -1.57 4.00 3.39
CA THR A 57 -2.79 3.23 3.16
C THR A 57 -3.91 3.64 4.11
N ASN A 58 -3.59 3.95 5.38
CA ASN A 58 -4.58 4.49 6.32
C ASN A 58 -5.04 5.90 5.91
N VAL A 59 -4.16 6.77 5.41
CA VAL A 59 -4.55 8.11 4.92
C VAL A 59 -5.47 8.02 3.70
N VAL A 60 -5.11 7.23 2.70
CA VAL A 60 -5.94 7.02 1.50
C VAL A 60 -7.27 6.35 1.87
N GLY A 61 -7.21 5.33 2.72
CA GLY A 61 -8.38 4.66 3.27
C GLY A 61 -9.33 5.65 3.94
N LYS A 62 -8.80 6.52 4.80
CA LYS A 62 -9.60 7.53 5.51
C LYS A 62 -10.30 8.50 4.56
N VAL A 63 -9.63 8.95 3.50
CA VAL A 63 -10.24 9.82 2.48
C VAL A 63 -11.38 9.11 1.76
N LEU A 64 -11.21 7.82 1.41
CA LEU A 64 -12.26 7.03 0.78
C LEU A 64 -13.43 6.76 1.73
N GLU A 65 -13.17 6.53 3.02
CA GLU A 65 -14.23 6.41 4.03
C GLU A 65 -15.04 7.71 4.15
N ASP A 66 -14.40 8.87 4.09
CA ASP A 66 -15.08 10.17 4.14
C ASP A 66 -15.95 10.43 2.90
N LEU A 67 -15.64 9.79 1.77
CA LEU A 67 -16.49 9.72 0.57
C LEU A 67 -17.61 8.65 0.68
N GLY A 68 -17.63 7.87 1.76
CA GLY A 68 -18.69 6.92 2.07
C GLY A 68 -18.43 5.48 1.62
N TYR A 69 -17.22 5.13 1.21
CA TYR A 69 -16.85 3.74 0.91
C TYR A 69 -16.78 2.87 2.17
N ASP A 70 -17.06 1.57 2.02
CA ASP A 70 -16.74 0.55 3.02
C ASP A 70 -15.29 0.10 2.77
N VAL A 71 -14.35 0.73 3.45
CA VAL A 71 -12.91 0.52 3.21
C VAL A 71 -12.41 -0.68 4.00
N LYS A 72 -11.74 -1.58 3.30
CA LYS A 72 -11.01 -2.71 3.88
C LYS A 72 -9.52 -2.54 3.64
N LEU A 73 -8.73 -2.52 4.70
CA LEU A 73 -7.28 -2.53 4.62
C LEU A 73 -6.76 -3.94 4.90
N THR A 74 -6.05 -4.53 3.94
CA THR A 74 -5.55 -5.91 4.05
C THR A 74 -4.02 -5.92 4.06
N ALA A 75 -3.44 -6.17 5.24
CA ALA A 75 -2.01 -6.40 5.40
C ALA A 75 -1.60 -7.74 4.78
N LEU A 76 -0.61 -7.72 3.89
CA LEU A 76 -0.10 -8.89 3.16
C LEU A 76 1.43 -8.85 3.07
N ASP A 77 2.05 -10.01 2.88
CA ASP A 77 3.46 -10.08 2.47
C ASP A 77 3.63 -9.52 1.06
N ASN A 78 4.78 -8.93 0.75
CA ASN A 78 5.04 -8.20 -0.49
C ASN A 78 4.59 -8.94 -1.77
N SER A 79 5.05 -10.18 -1.98
CA SER A 79 4.66 -10.94 -3.18
C SER A 79 3.15 -11.24 -3.24
N ILE A 80 2.50 -11.43 -2.08
CA ILE A 80 1.07 -11.71 -1.98
C ILE A 80 0.25 -10.43 -2.22
N MET A 81 0.74 -9.26 -1.78
CA MET A 81 0.15 -7.96 -2.08
C MET A 81 0.09 -7.73 -3.60
N TRP A 82 1.20 -7.95 -4.30
CA TRP A 82 1.25 -7.81 -5.77
C TRP A 82 0.32 -8.82 -6.48
N GLU A 83 0.35 -10.08 -6.05
CA GLU A 83 -0.54 -11.12 -6.59
C GLU A 83 -2.02 -10.78 -6.38
N ALA A 84 -2.39 -10.27 -5.19
CA ALA A 84 -3.77 -9.94 -4.85
C ALA A 84 -4.33 -8.83 -5.75
N VAL A 85 -3.57 -7.77 -6.02
CA VAL A 85 -4.02 -6.71 -6.95
C VAL A 85 -4.04 -7.20 -8.39
N ALA A 86 -3.04 -7.98 -8.82
CA ALA A 86 -2.98 -8.54 -10.17
C ALA A 86 -4.17 -9.46 -10.48
N ASN A 87 -4.61 -10.25 -9.51
CA ASN A 87 -5.74 -11.16 -9.64
C ASN A 87 -7.10 -10.50 -9.35
N GLY A 88 -7.11 -9.24 -8.90
CA GLY A 88 -8.33 -8.51 -8.52
C GLY A 88 -8.95 -8.97 -7.20
N GLU A 89 -8.20 -9.64 -6.33
CA GLU A 89 -8.60 -9.96 -4.96
C GLU A 89 -8.50 -8.73 -4.03
N ALA A 90 -7.60 -7.80 -4.37
CA ALA A 90 -7.55 -6.43 -3.85
C ALA A 90 -7.76 -5.44 -5.00
N ASP A 91 -8.34 -4.29 -4.69
CA ASP A 91 -8.65 -3.25 -5.68
C ASP A 91 -7.41 -2.43 -6.03
N ALA A 92 -6.59 -2.10 -5.04
CA ALA A 92 -5.42 -1.24 -5.21
C ALA A 92 -4.33 -1.46 -4.15
N MET A 93 -3.14 -0.95 -4.45
CA MET A 93 -2.07 -0.68 -3.50
C MET A 93 -1.47 0.70 -3.79
N VAL A 94 -0.99 1.38 -2.76
CA VAL A 94 -0.25 2.66 -2.86
C VAL A 94 1.21 2.49 -2.41
N ALA A 95 1.75 1.30 -2.65
CA ALA A 95 2.96 0.75 -2.02
C ALA A 95 3.98 0.21 -3.04
N ALA A 96 3.88 0.58 -4.32
CA ALA A 96 4.78 0.04 -5.34
C ALA A 96 6.10 0.85 -5.39
N TRP A 97 7.11 0.41 -4.63
CA TRP A 97 8.46 1.00 -4.67
C TRP A 97 9.21 0.61 -5.95
N LEU A 98 9.45 1.57 -6.84
CA LEU A 98 10.03 1.32 -8.16
C LEU A 98 11.22 2.25 -8.45
N PRO A 99 12.20 1.80 -9.27
CA PRO A 99 12.22 0.54 -10.02
C PRO A 99 12.96 -0.63 -9.34
N ALA A 100 13.68 -0.41 -8.25
CA ALA A 100 14.60 -1.40 -7.68
C ALA A 100 13.88 -2.31 -6.67
N THR A 101 13.27 -1.73 -5.64
CA THR A 101 12.73 -2.46 -4.48
C THR A 101 11.66 -3.49 -4.89
N HIS A 102 10.71 -3.12 -5.75
CA HIS A 102 9.70 -4.05 -6.30
C HIS A 102 9.93 -4.39 -7.78
N GLY A 103 11.16 -4.27 -8.29
CA GLY A 103 11.45 -4.52 -9.71
C GLY A 103 11.04 -5.91 -10.19
N SER A 104 11.31 -6.94 -9.40
CA SER A 104 10.92 -8.33 -9.73
C SER A 104 9.41 -8.55 -9.70
N GLN A 105 8.70 -7.94 -8.74
CA GLN A 105 7.24 -8.02 -8.66
C GLN A 105 6.60 -7.26 -9.82
N PHE A 106 7.13 -6.09 -10.19
CA PHE A 106 6.65 -5.34 -11.33
C PHE A 106 6.86 -6.09 -12.65
N GLU A 107 8.03 -6.73 -12.85
CA GLU A 107 8.27 -7.59 -14.02
C GLU A 107 7.27 -8.76 -14.09
N GLN A 108 6.93 -9.36 -12.95
CA GLN A 108 6.04 -10.51 -12.89
C GLN A 108 4.55 -10.14 -13.04
N TYR A 109 4.11 -9.05 -12.40
CA TYR A 109 2.69 -8.73 -12.20
C TYR A 109 2.24 -7.43 -12.89
N GLY A 110 3.14 -6.50 -13.20
CA GLY A 110 2.79 -5.14 -13.67
C GLY A 110 1.87 -5.12 -14.89
N ASP A 111 2.13 -5.97 -15.89
CA ASP A 111 1.30 -6.09 -17.11
C ASP A 111 -0.15 -6.56 -16.85
N GLN A 112 -0.42 -7.11 -15.66
CA GLN A 112 -1.73 -7.62 -15.25
C GLN A 112 -2.56 -6.56 -14.52
N MET A 113 -1.97 -5.41 -14.21
CA MET A 113 -2.53 -4.31 -13.44
C MET A 113 -2.58 -3.04 -14.28
N GLU A 114 -3.04 -1.94 -13.68
CA GLU A 114 -2.90 -0.59 -14.21
C GLU A 114 -2.03 0.23 -13.25
N GLN A 115 -0.98 0.85 -13.79
CA GLN A 115 -0.05 1.72 -13.08
C GLN A 115 -0.55 3.16 -13.21
N LEU A 116 -0.97 3.77 -12.11
CA LEU A 116 -1.44 5.16 -12.09
C LEU A 116 -0.29 6.16 -12.01
N GLY A 117 0.90 5.68 -11.61
CA GLY A 117 2.12 6.46 -11.54
C GLY A 117 2.55 6.79 -10.11
N PRO A 118 3.54 7.67 -9.95
CA PRO A 118 4.11 8.01 -8.65
C PRO A 118 3.11 8.76 -7.78
N ASN A 119 2.95 8.28 -6.54
CA ASN A 119 2.27 8.97 -5.45
C ASN A 119 3.26 9.63 -4.47
N LEU A 120 4.55 9.24 -4.53
CA LEU A 120 5.64 9.87 -3.79
C LEU A 120 6.94 9.77 -4.60
N GLU A 121 7.72 10.85 -4.60
CA GLU A 121 9.04 10.92 -5.22
C GLU A 121 10.15 11.12 -4.17
N GLY A 122 11.39 10.78 -4.54
CA GLY A 122 12.57 11.00 -3.69
C GLY A 122 12.78 9.90 -2.66
N ALA A 123 12.11 8.76 -2.83
CA ALA A 123 12.33 7.59 -2.02
C ALA A 123 13.73 7.02 -2.32
N LYS A 124 14.33 6.30 -1.37
CA LYS A 124 15.57 5.55 -1.59
C LYS A 124 15.74 4.47 -0.54
N ILE A 125 16.55 3.47 -0.85
CA ILE A 125 16.97 2.41 0.06
C ILE A 125 18.49 2.41 0.25
N GLY A 126 19.00 1.70 1.25
CA GLY A 126 20.44 1.57 1.49
C GLY A 126 20.78 0.95 2.85
N LEU A 127 22.07 0.73 3.09
CA LEU A 127 22.55 0.42 4.45
C LEU A 127 22.64 1.72 5.26
N VAL A 128 22.09 1.66 6.47
CA VAL A 128 22.02 2.81 7.38
C VAL A 128 22.72 2.45 8.69
N VAL A 129 23.48 3.39 9.20
CA VAL A 129 24.19 3.31 10.48
C VAL A 129 23.92 4.56 11.32
N PRO A 130 24.00 4.47 12.65
CA PRO A 130 24.08 5.65 13.49
C PRO A 130 25.27 6.54 13.10
N SER A 131 25.07 7.86 13.10
CA SER A 131 26.10 8.84 12.70
C SER A 131 27.35 8.83 13.59
N TYR A 132 27.28 8.24 14.78
CA TYR A 132 28.43 8.06 15.68
C TYR A 132 29.40 6.95 15.25
N MET A 133 29.03 6.09 14.29
CA MET A 133 29.94 5.08 13.74
C MET A 133 30.92 5.72 12.75
N ASP A 134 32.19 5.30 12.79
CA ASP A 134 33.26 5.90 11.97
C ASP A 134 33.19 5.52 10.46
N VAL A 135 32.43 4.47 10.10
CA VAL A 135 32.28 3.99 8.72
C VAL A 135 31.39 4.93 7.88
N ASP A 136 31.81 5.26 6.66
CA ASP A 136 31.08 6.16 5.76
C ASP A 136 30.67 5.47 4.45
N SER A 137 31.37 4.41 4.03
CA SER A 137 31.05 3.61 2.85
C SER A 137 30.84 2.13 3.18
N ILE A 138 30.09 1.43 2.32
CA ILE A 138 30.00 -0.03 2.36
C ILE A 138 31.40 -0.67 2.21
N GLU A 139 32.31 -0.05 1.45
CA GLU A 139 33.70 -0.53 1.30
C GLU A 139 34.53 -0.39 2.58
N ASP A 140 34.10 0.43 3.54
CA ASP A 140 34.80 0.61 4.82
C ASP A 140 34.47 -0.48 5.83
N LEU A 141 33.37 -1.22 5.62
CA LEU A 141 32.91 -2.26 6.54
C LEU A 141 33.92 -3.40 6.67
N SER A 142 34.11 -3.85 7.90
CA SER A 142 35.09 -4.86 8.29
C SER A 142 34.52 -5.88 9.28
N ASP A 143 34.43 -5.54 10.56
CA ASP A 143 33.92 -6.40 11.64
C ASP A 143 32.80 -5.76 12.48
N GLU A 144 32.34 -4.57 12.09
CA GLU A 144 31.32 -3.81 12.80
C GLU A 144 30.03 -4.62 12.95
N ALA A 145 29.30 -4.38 14.04
CA ALA A 145 28.03 -5.05 14.35
C ALA A 145 28.12 -6.60 14.31
N GLY A 146 29.32 -7.16 14.49
CA GLY A 146 29.57 -8.60 14.45
C GLY A 146 29.34 -9.21 13.06
N LYS A 147 29.59 -8.45 11.99
CA LYS A 147 29.36 -8.83 10.58
C LYS A 147 27.90 -9.16 10.26
N LYS A 148 26.97 -8.44 10.89
CA LYS A 148 25.52 -8.62 10.70
C LYS A 148 24.88 -7.35 10.22
N ILE A 149 24.04 -7.48 9.19
CA ILE A 149 23.11 -6.44 8.76
C ILE A 149 21.73 -6.82 9.32
N THR A 150 21.14 -5.95 10.13
CA THR A 150 19.81 -6.16 10.69
C THR A 150 18.76 -5.81 9.64
N GLY A 151 18.11 -6.84 9.09
CA GLY A 151 17.09 -6.74 8.06
C GLY A 151 15.67 -6.74 8.61
N ILE A 152 14.73 -6.45 7.71
CA ILE A 152 13.28 -6.52 7.93
C ILE A 152 12.73 -7.89 7.50
N GLU A 153 11.49 -7.96 7.04
CA GLU A 153 10.86 -9.21 6.60
C GLU A 153 11.62 -9.88 5.44
N PRO A 154 11.74 -11.22 5.43
CA PRO A 154 12.19 -11.96 4.25
C PRO A 154 11.35 -11.64 3.02
N GLY A 155 11.99 -11.46 1.86
CA GLY A 155 11.30 -11.13 0.61
C GLY A 155 11.00 -9.65 0.40
N ALA A 156 11.36 -8.78 1.35
CA ALA A 156 11.41 -7.34 1.12
C ALA A 156 12.51 -6.98 0.11
N GLY A 157 12.25 -6.00 -0.77
CA GLY A 157 13.21 -5.58 -1.80
C GLY A 157 14.56 -5.15 -1.23
N VAL A 158 14.56 -4.33 -0.17
CA VAL A 158 15.80 -3.88 0.49
C VAL A 158 16.61 -5.04 1.10
N VAL A 159 15.96 -6.11 1.55
CA VAL A 159 16.64 -7.32 2.05
C VAL A 159 17.32 -8.03 0.89
N ALA A 160 16.60 -8.27 -0.22
CA ALA A 160 17.18 -8.89 -1.41
C ALA A 160 18.36 -8.07 -1.97
N THR A 161 18.24 -6.75 -1.99
CA THR A 161 19.33 -5.86 -2.42
C THR A 161 20.51 -5.85 -1.45
N SER A 162 20.26 -6.02 -0.15
CA SER A 162 21.33 -6.17 0.85
C SER A 162 22.04 -7.51 0.73
N GLU A 163 21.32 -8.59 0.43
CA GLU A 163 21.91 -9.89 0.10
C GLU A 163 22.76 -9.80 -1.17
N GLN A 164 22.29 -9.08 -2.21
CA GLN A 164 23.09 -8.79 -3.40
C GLN A 164 24.35 -7.98 -3.06
N ALA A 165 24.28 -7.03 -2.11
CA ALA A 165 25.45 -6.28 -1.67
C ALA A 165 26.50 -7.19 -1.02
N LEU A 166 26.10 -8.24 -0.30
CA LEU A 166 27.04 -9.24 0.22
C LEU A 166 27.82 -9.96 -0.89
N GLU A 167 27.20 -10.17 -2.04
CA GLU A 167 27.85 -10.77 -3.22
C GLU A 167 28.71 -9.77 -4.00
N ASP A 168 28.23 -8.53 -4.11
CA ASP A 168 28.88 -7.48 -4.90
C ASP A 168 30.15 -6.97 -4.22
N TYR A 169 30.21 -6.92 -2.88
CA TYR A 169 31.30 -6.36 -2.09
C TYR A 169 32.17 -7.45 -1.45
N GLU A 170 33.43 -7.57 -1.89
CA GLU A 170 34.36 -8.60 -1.41
C GLU A 170 34.62 -8.52 0.11
N ASN A 171 34.58 -7.33 0.72
CA ASN A 171 34.73 -7.15 2.16
C ASN A 171 33.56 -7.72 2.98
N LEU A 172 32.45 -8.05 2.32
CA LEU A 172 31.24 -8.58 2.93
C LEU A 172 31.09 -10.12 2.78
N GLU A 173 32.10 -10.84 2.27
CA GLU A 173 32.01 -12.30 2.02
C GLU A 173 31.59 -13.13 3.27
N ASP A 174 32.01 -12.68 4.47
CA ASP A 174 31.71 -13.34 5.75
C ASP A 174 30.50 -12.75 6.50
N TRP A 175 29.77 -11.82 5.89
CA TRP A 175 28.64 -11.13 6.52
C TRP A 175 27.33 -11.88 6.31
N GLU A 176 26.33 -11.56 7.14
CA GLU A 176 24.97 -12.07 6.97
C GLU A 176 23.92 -10.97 7.11
N VAL A 177 22.85 -11.06 6.31
CA VAL A 177 21.62 -10.29 6.54
C VAL A 177 20.72 -11.10 7.47
N VAL A 178 20.46 -10.56 8.66
CA VAL A 178 19.59 -11.18 9.66
C VAL A 178 18.17 -10.63 9.51
N THR A 179 17.29 -11.41 8.88
CA THR A 179 15.89 -11.01 8.64
C THR A 179 15.03 -11.12 9.89
N SER A 180 14.12 -10.17 10.07
CA SER A 180 13.15 -10.14 11.18
C SER A 180 11.81 -9.53 10.72
N SER A 181 11.47 -8.36 11.23
CA SER A 181 10.36 -7.50 10.78
C SER A 181 10.77 -6.03 10.88
N SER A 182 10.04 -5.15 10.23
CA SER A 182 10.28 -3.70 10.27
C SER A 182 10.25 -3.16 11.71
N GLY A 183 9.28 -3.59 12.52
CA GLY A 183 9.19 -3.20 13.93
C GLY A 183 10.32 -3.79 14.80
N ALA A 184 10.77 -5.02 14.52
CA ALA A 184 11.89 -5.63 15.24
C ALA A 184 13.23 -4.95 14.92
N MET A 185 13.46 -4.63 13.64
CA MET A 185 14.63 -3.85 13.22
C MET A 185 14.63 -2.46 13.87
N ALA A 186 13.49 -1.77 13.87
CA ALA A 186 13.37 -0.46 14.51
C ALA A 186 13.65 -0.51 16.02
N THR A 187 13.20 -1.58 16.70
CA THR A 187 13.49 -1.81 18.12
C THR A 187 14.98 -2.03 18.35
N ALA A 188 15.61 -2.90 17.55
CA ALA A 188 17.04 -3.17 17.65
C ALA A 188 17.89 -1.91 17.38
N LEU A 189 17.50 -1.10 16.40
CA LEU A 189 18.11 0.20 16.13
C LEU A 189 18.00 1.14 17.33
N GLY A 190 16.81 1.25 17.92
CA GLY A 190 16.60 2.09 19.10
C GLY A 190 17.45 1.66 20.29
N GLU A 191 17.48 0.35 20.59
CA GLU A 191 18.29 -0.20 21.69
C GLU A 191 19.79 0.02 21.46
N ALA A 192 20.30 -0.26 20.25
CA ALA A 192 21.70 -0.05 19.91
C ALA A 192 22.07 1.45 19.99
N TYR A 193 21.21 2.33 19.46
CA TYR A 193 21.42 3.77 19.50
C TYR A 193 21.47 4.33 20.92
N GLU A 194 20.57 3.88 21.80
CA GLU A 194 20.56 4.30 23.22
C GLU A 194 21.81 3.83 23.98
N ASN A 195 22.38 2.71 23.59
CA ASN A 195 23.58 2.12 24.21
C ASN A 195 24.89 2.53 23.52
N GLU A 196 24.85 3.38 22.48
CA GLU A 196 26.00 3.70 21.62
C GLU A 196 26.70 2.45 21.05
N GLU A 197 25.91 1.41 20.73
CA GLU A 197 26.39 0.16 20.16
C GLU A 197 26.40 0.22 18.62
N GLU A 198 27.29 -0.55 18.00
CA GLU A 198 27.35 -0.66 16.55
C GLU A 198 26.12 -1.41 16.03
N ILE A 199 25.45 -0.83 15.04
CA ILE A 199 24.38 -1.50 14.30
C ILE A 199 24.37 -1.03 12.85
N ILE A 200 24.18 -1.97 11.94
CA ILE A 200 23.93 -1.70 10.53
C ILE A 200 22.55 -2.25 10.22
N VAL A 201 21.67 -1.43 9.66
CA VAL A 201 20.30 -1.81 9.32
C VAL A 201 20.01 -1.64 7.84
N THR A 202 19.09 -2.44 7.32
CA THR A 202 18.47 -2.15 6.02
C THR A 202 17.55 -0.95 6.18
N GLY A 203 17.87 0.16 5.53
CA GLY A 203 17.17 1.44 5.67
C GLY A 203 16.52 1.93 4.39
N TRP A 204 15.55 2.83 4.55
CA TRP A 204 14.85 3.51 3.47
C TRP A 204 14.33 4.86 3.95
N SER A 205 14.21 5.80 3.01
CA SER A 205 13.65 7.13 3.22
C SER A 205 12.50 7.34 2.22
N PRO A 206 11.45 8.08 2.59
CA PRO A 206 11.20 8.72 3.90
C PRO A 206 10.95 7.73 5.05
N HIS A 207 11.34 8.11 6.28
CA HIS A 207 11.06 7.31 7.48
C HIS A 207 11.30 8.10 8.78
N TRP A 208 10.41 7.96 9.77
CA TRP A 208 10.47 8.67 11.06
C TRP A 208 11.82 8.52 11.79
N LYS A 209 12.51 7.39 11.60
CA LYS A 209 13.81 7.08 12.23
C LYS A 209 14.88 8.14 11.97
N PHE A 210 14.87 8.82 10.81
CA PHE A 210 15.82 9.88 10.50
C PHE A 210 15.52 11.21 11.22
N ALA A 211 14.27 11.41 11.63
CA ALA A 211 13.91 12.55 12.47
C ALA A 211 14.19 12.26 13.96
N LYS A 212 14.03 11.00 14.38
CA LYS A 212 14.21 10.57 15.78
C LYS A 212 15.66 10.29 16.16
N TYR A 213 16.47 9.76 15.25
CA TYR A 213 17.87 9.38 15.48
C TYR A 213 18.79 10.08 14.47
N ASP A 214 20.02 10.39 14.90
CA ASP A 214 21.05 10.88 13.98
C ASP A 214 21.69 9.69 13.25
N LEU A 215 21.23 9.45 12.02
CA LEU A 215 21.62 8.32 11.19
C LEU A 215 22.21 8.80 9.86
N LYS A 216 23.09 8.00 9.28
CA LYS A 216 23.64 8.22 7.94
C LYS A 216 23.50 6.97 7.07
N TYR A 217 23.36 7.20 5.77
CA TYR A 217 23.51 6.15 4.77
C TYR A 217 24.99 5.89 4.53
N LEU A 218 25.37 4.63 4.37
CA LEU A 218 26.68 4.29 3.84
C LEU A 218 26.72 4.56 2.34
N GLU A 219 27.83 5.12 1.87
CA GLU A 219 28.10 5.29 0.43
C GLU A 219 28.17 3.92 -0.26
N ASP A 220 27.44 3.79 -1.37
CA ASP A 220 27.37 2.59 -2.20
C ASP A 220 28.09 2.83 -3.56
N PRO A 221 29.42 2.72 -3.62
CA PRO A 221 30.19 3.00 -4.84
C PRO A 221 29.90 2.04 -6.00
N LYS A 222 29.37 0.84 -5.72
CA LYS A 222 28.96 -0.14 -6.75
C LYS A 222 27.53 0.09 -7.25
N GLY A 223 26.73 0.87 -6.52
CA GLY A 223 25.36 1.19 -6.88
C GLY A 223 24.41 -0.01 -6.75
N THR A 224 24.71 -0.96 -5.87
CA THR A 224 23.88 -2.15 -5.62
C THR A 224 22.47 -1.76 -5.17
N PHE A 225 22.34 -0.73 -4.32
CA PHE A 225 21.06 -0.20 -3.82
C PHE A 225 20.30 0.67 -4.83
N GLY A 226 20.88 0.92 -6.01
CA GLY A 226 20.26 1.74 -7.04
C GLY A 226 20.30 3.23 -6.70
N GLY A 227 19.34 3.97 -7.26
CA GLY A 227 19.24 5.42 -7.12
C GLY A 227 17.99 5.85 -6.37
N ALA A 228 17.52 7.07 -6.66
CA ALA A 228 16.21 7.50 -6.20
C ALA A 228 15.10 6.62 -6.81
N GLU A 229 14.12 6.32 -5.98
CA GLU A 229 12.91 5.57 -6.28
C GLU A 229 11.67 6.45 -6.18
N THR A 230 10.58 5.95 -6.73
CA THR A 230 9.22 6.42 -6.53
C THR A 230 8.43 5.38 -5.76
N ILE A 231 7.42 5.83 -5.01
CA ILE A 231 6.35 4.95 -4.54
C ILE A 231 5.15 5.23 -5.45
N GLU A 232 4.59 4.17 -6.01
CA GLU A 232 3.56 4.28 -7.04
C GLU A 232 2.25 3.63 -6.62
N THR A 233 1.18 4.10 -7.25
CA THR A 233 -0.16 3.55 -7.11
C THR A 233 -0.41 2.53 -8.22
N MET A 234 -0.81 1.33 -7.82
CA MET A 234 -1.20 0.27 -8.74
C MET A 234 -2.62 -0.20 -8.44
N VAL A 235 -3.43 -0.38 -9.47
CA VAL A 235 -4.82 -0.82 -9.34
C VAL A 235 -5.10 -2.06 -10.17
N ARG A 236 -6.11 -2.84 -9.77
CA ARG A 236 -6.57 -3.96 -10.58
C ARG A 236 -7.20 -3.44 -11.88
N LYS A 237 -7.13 -4.24 -12.94
CA LYS A 237 -7.84 -3.92 -14.19
C LYS A 237 -9.35 -3.80 -13.96
N GLY A 238 -9.96 -2.80 -14.60
CA GLY A 238 -11.40 -2.54 -14.53
C GLY A 238 -11.83 -1.69 -13.33
N LEU A 239 -10.93 -1.32 -12.40
CA LEU A 239 -11.29 -0.49 -11.25
C LEU A 239 -11.93 0.84 -11.68
N LYS A 240 -11.43 1.45 -12.76
CA LYS A 240 -11.99 2.67 -13.34
C LYS A 240 -13.46 2.58 -13.73
N ASP A 241 -13.88 1.41 -14.20
CA ASP A 241 -15.26 1.19 -14.64
C ASP A 241 -16.16 0.80 -13.46
N ASP A 242 -15.62 0.07 -12.48
CA ASP A 242 -16.38 -0.44 -11.33
C ASP A 242 -16.57 0.60 -10.21
N LEU A 243 -15.51 1.36 -9.92
CA LEU A 243 -15.37 2.36 -8.85
C LEU A 243 -14.68 3.65 -9.37
N PRO A 244 -15.27 4.38 -10.34
CA PRO A 244 -14.67 5.56 -10.97
C PRO A 244 -14.22 6.66 -9.98
N GLU A 245 -14.95 6.91 -8.89
CA GLU A 245 -14.60 7.96 -7.93
C GLU A 245 -13.40 7.53 -7.08
N ALA A 246 -13.36 6.27 -6.61
CA ALA A 246 -12.20 5.75 -5.90
C ALA A 246 -10.96 5.65 -6.80
N TYR A 247 -11.14 5.23 -8.05
CA TYR A 247 -10.07 5.27 -9.05
C TYR A 247 -9.51 6.69 -9.18
N GLN A 248 -10.37 7.70 -9.25
CA GLN A 248 -9.94 9.10 -9.35
C GLN A 248 -9.17 9.58 -8.12
N VAL A 249 -9.59 9.20 -6.90
CA VAL A 249 -8.80 9.49 -5.69
C VAL A 249 -7.42 8.86 -5.78
N LEU A 250 -7.34 7.58 -6.17
CA LEU A 250 -6.08 6.84 -6.30
C LEU A 250 -5.16 7.39 -7.41
N ASP A 251 -5.74 7.86 -8.52
CA ASP A 251 -5.04 8.47 -9.65
C ASP A 251 -4.49 9.87 -9.31
N ASN A 252 -5.22 10.62 -8.48
CA ASN A 252 -4.80 11.94 -8.01
C ASN A 252 -3.93 11.88 -6.75
N PHE A 253 -3.87 10.74 -6.06
CA PHE A 253 -3.16 10.62 -4.79
C PHE A 253 -1.67 10.88 -5.00
N PHE A 254 -1.22 11.98 -4.42
CA PHE A 254 0.17 12.37 -4.37
C PHE A 254 0.43 13.15 -3.08
N TRP A 255 1.54 12.85 -2.43
CA TRP A 255 1.98 13.55 -1.23
C TRP A 255 3.51 13.57 -1.12
N THR A 256 4.01 14.37 -0.19
CA THR A 256 5.43 14.61 -0.02
C THR A 256 6.03 13.72 1.07
N PRO A 257 7.36 13.52 1.06
CA PRO A 257 8.08 12.91 2.18
C PRO A 257 7.72 13.51 3.54
N GLU A 258 7.55 14.83 3.63
CA GLU A 258 7.19 15.53 4.87
C GLU A 258 5.79 15.14 5.38
N ASP A 259 4.82 15.00 4.47
CA ASP A 259 3.47 14.55 4.82
C ASP A 259 3.53 13.13 5.42
N LEU A 260 4.21 12.22 4.73
CA LEU A 260 4.36 10.83 5.16
C LEU A 260 5.11 10.72 6.49
N GLU A 261 6.23 11.42 6.66
CA GLU A 261 7.01 11.43 7.89
C GLU A 261 6.20 11.95 9.09
N SER A 262 5.32 12.92 8.88
CA SER A 262 4.47 13.46 9.95
C SER A 262 3.50 12.41 10.51
N VAL A 263 2.84 11.64 9.63
CA VAL A 263 1.93 10.56 10.03
C VAL A 263 2.70 9.43 10.71
N MET A 264 3.83 9.03 10.14
CA MET A 264 4.70 8.01 10.72
C MET A 264 5.20 8.40 12.12
N LEU A 265 5.52 9.68 12.32
CA LEU A 265 5.96 10.19 13.62
C LEU A 265 4.87 10.06 14.68
N ASP A 266 3.63 10.50 14.37
CA ASP A 266 2.48 10.36 15.29
C ASP A 266 2.27 8.89 15.70
N ILE A 267 2.35 7.97 14.73
CA ILE A 267 2.24 6.52 14.99
C ILE A 267 3.39 6.05 15.89
N SER A 268 4.63 6.46 15.60
CA SER A 268 5.81 6.07 16.39
C SER A 268 5.78 6.60 17.84
N GLU A 269 5.04 7.67 18.10
CA GLU A 269 4.81 8.24 19.43
C GLU A 269 3.63 7.58 20.18
N GLY A 270 2.95 6.62 19.54
CA GLY A 270 1.92 5.78 20.14
C GLY A 270 0.49 6.15 19.78
N MET A 271 0.27 7.06 18.82
CA MET A 271 -1.04 7.24 18.20
C MET A 271 -1.41 5.99 17.39
N ASN A 272 -2.68 5.59 17.39
CA ASN A 272 -3.09 4.50 16.51
C ASN A 272 -3.17 4.98 15.05
N GLU A 273 -3.05 4.04 14.11
CA GLU A 273 -2.91 4.31 12.68
C GLU A 273 -4.11 5.07 12.09
N GLU A 274 -5.33 4.66 12.47
CA GLU A 274 -6.58 5.31 12.04
C GLU A 274 -6.68 6.75 12.58
N GLU A 275 -6.31 6.97 13.84
CA GLU A 275 -6.29 8.29 14.46
C GLU A 275 -5.24 9.21 13.82
N ALA A 276 -4.04 8.70 13.53
CA ALA A 276 -2.98 9.47 12.88
C ALA A 276 -3.37 9.88 11.45
N ALA A 277 -3.97 8.97 10.69
CA ALA A 277 -4.50 9.26 9.36
C ALA A 277 -5.64 10.29 9.41
N ALA A 278 -6.61 10.11 10.32
CA ALA A 278 -7.72 11.04 10.48
C ALA A 278 -7.26 12.44 10.89
N LYS A 279 -6.31 12.53 11.82
CA LYS A 279 -5.68 13.80 12.21
C LYS A 279 -5.02 14.47 11.01
N TRP A 280 -4.21 13.74 10.23
CA TRP A 280 -3.53 14.30 9.07
C TRP A 280 -4.54 14.79 8.01
N VAL A 281 -5.58 14.01 7.74
CA VAL A 281 -6.66 14.39 6.80
C VAL A 281 -7.38 15.67 7.26
N GLU A 282 -7.69 15.78 8.56
CA GLU A 282 -8.32 16.99 9.13
C GLU A 282 -7.42 18.22 9.04
N GLU A 283 -6.11 18.05 9.25
CA GLU A 283 -5.12 19.13 9.24
C GLU A 283 -4.70 19.55 7.82
N ASN A 284 -4.94 18.72 6.80
CA ASN A 284 -4.52 18.95 5.41
C ASN A 284 -5.69 18.98 4.39
N PRO A 285 -6.78 19.75 4.64
CA PRO A 285 -7.98 19.71 3.81
C PRO A 285 -7.72 20.17 2.37
N ASP A 286 -6.79 21.10 2.16
CA ASP A 286 -6.46 21.62 0.83
C ASP A 286 -5.83 20.52 -0.05
N LYS A 287 -4.99 19.65 0.54
CA LYS A 287 -4.34 18.54 -0.18
C LYS A 287 -5.33 17.42 -0.48
N VAL A 288 -6.19 17.08 0.49
CA VAL A 288 -7.29 16.12 0.29
C VAL A 288 -8.28 16.59 -0.79
N ALA A 289 -8.54 17.89 -0.86
CA ALA A 289 -9.39 18.48 -1.90
C ALA A 289 -8.79 18.35 -3.32
N GLU A 290 -7.46 18.26 -3.45
CA GLU A 290 -6.82 17.99 -4.75
C GLU A 290 -7.10 16.56 -5.22
N TRP A 291 -7.09 15.59 -4.29
CA TRP A 291 -7.33 14.18 -4.60
C TRP A 291 -8.80 13.91 -4.97
N THR A 292 -9.72 14.57 -4.27
CA THR A 292 -11.17 14.40 -4.40
C THR A 292 -11.82 15.33 -5.44
N LYS A 293 -11.01 16.09 -6.17
CA LYS A 293 -11.49 17.10 -7.10
C LYS A 293 -12.35 16.50 -8.21
N GLY A 294 -13.63 16.86 -8.26
CA GLY A 294 -14.56 16.44 -9.31
C GLY A 294 -15.38 15.21 -8.96
N ILE A 295 -15.29 14.72 -7.73
CA ILE A 295 -16.18 13.72 -7.13
C ILE A 295 -17.39 14.45 -6.51
N GLU A 296 -18.61 13.94 -6.72
CA GLU A 296 -19.88 14.58 -6.28
C GLU A 296 -20.59 13.82 -5.15
#